data_AF-A0A1G2X940-F1
#
_entry.id   AF-A0A1G2X940-F1
#
_cell.length_a   1.000
_cell.length_b   1.000
_cell.length_c   1.000
_cell.angle_alpha   90.00
_cell.angle_beta   90.00
_cell.angle_gamma   90.00
#
_symmetry.space_group_name_H-M   'P 1'
#
loop_
_entity.id
_entity.type
_entity.pdbx_description
1 polymer ?
#
loop_
_entity_poly.entity_id
_entity_poly.type
_entity_poly.pdbx_seq_one_letter_code
_entity_poly.pdbx_strand_id
1 'polypeptide(L)'
;MKKFKLVAMFLSVLFCVFANALPLQSDPAAMAGFKGLTTFNYSDGTSVLNVDVEYAVFAPGNYPVGSTGLSSSNYIYAYQVFNKLPATNAGVDFFSVGIPVGGNMNGIGTDATYGTLGGVNPTDQMFPRSASYIFVPSQLLPGQHSTVLLFSSKYQPIMRFGSVTGDGLSDNGILPTSSIPEPATMALLIPAILALRNRRNSK
;
A
#
# COMPACT_ATOMS: atom_id res chain seq x y z
N MET A 1 43.77 -57.51 8.31
CA MET A 1 42.33 -57.16 8.21
C MET A 1 42.03 -55.98 9.14
N LYS A 2 41.98 -54.74 8.64
CA LYS A 2 41.54 -53.56 9.40
C LYS A 2 40.37 -52.94 8.64
N LYS A 3 39.17 -52.97 9.23
CA LYS A 3 37.93 -52.45 8.63
C LYS A 3 37.89 -50.93 8.84
N PHE A 4 38.10 -50.16 7.77
CA PHE A 4 37.89 -48.70 7.77
C PHE A 4 36.39 -48.42 7.67
N LYS A 5 35.79 -47.86 8.73
CA LYS A 5 34.42 -47.35 8.68
C LYS A 5 34.45 -45.95 8.08
N LEU A 6 33.93 -45.83 6.85
CA LEU A 6 33.70 -44.56 6.18
C LEU A 6 32.54 -43.85 6.90
N VAL A 7 32.86 -42.81 7.69
CA VAL A 7 31.86 -41.94 8.33
C VAL A 7 31.42 -40.95 7.27
N ALA A 8 30.23 -41.18 6.70
CA ALA A 8 29.58 -40.25 5.78
C ALA A 8 29.06 -39.04 6.57
N MET A 9 29.85 -37.98 6.59
CA MET A 9 29.49 -36.70 7.20
C MET A 9 28.53 -35.97 6.25
N PHE A 10 27.22 -36.06 6.51
CA PHE A 10 26.20 -35.30 5.80
C PHE A 10 26.35 -33.81 6.16
N LEU A 11 26.97 -33.05 5.27
CA LEU A 11 27.03 -31.60 5.34
C LEU A 11 25.65 -31.04 4.97
N SER A 12 24.80 -30.84 5.98
CA SER A 12 23.51 -30.18 5.81
C SER A 12 23.76 -28.69 5.63
N VAL A 13 23.81 -28.24 4.37
CA VAL A 13 23.90 -26.82 4.03
C VAL A 13 22.54 -26.19 4.34
N LEU A 14 22.45 -25.57 5.51
CA LEU A 14 21.31 -24.76 5.90
C LEU A 14 21.30 -23.51 5.01
N PHE A 15 20.58 -23.57 3.89
CA PHE A 15 20.26 -22.36 3.11
C PHE A 15 19.28 -21.53 3.93
N CYS A 16 19.81 -20.59 4.73
CA CYS A 16 19.02 -19.45 5.19
C CYS A 16 18.62 -18.66 3.95
N VAL A 17 17.41 -18.92 3.43
CA VAL A 17 16.75 -18.01 2.51
C VAL A 17 16.44 -16.78 3.35
N PHE A 18 17.32 -15.79 3.30
CA PHE A 18 16.99 -14.46 3.77
C PHE A 18 15.77 -14.04 2.93
N ALA A 19 14.61 -13.92 3.59
CA ALA A 19 13.47 -13.25 3.00
C ALA A 19 13.89 -11.79 2.81
N ASN A 20 14.55 -11.52 1.69
CA ASN A 20 14.88 -10.17 1.27
C ASN A 20 13.55 -9.50 1.01
N ALA A 21 13.17 -8.62 1.92
CA ALA A 21 11.99 -7.81 1.75
C ALA A 21 12.22 -6.94 0.52
N LEU A 22 11.47 -7.22 -0.54
CA LEU A 22 11.63 -6.58 -1.85
C LEU A 22 10.98 -5.19 -1.82
N PRO A 23 11.55 -4.19 -2.52
CA PRO A 23 10.89 -2.89 -2.71
C PRO A 23 9.49 -3.09 -3.32
N LEU A 24 8.50 -2.33 -2.83
CA LEU A 24 7.09 -2.49 -3.23
C LEU A 24 6.91 -2.35 -4.74
N GLN A 25 7.62 -1.38 -5.33
CA GLN A 25 7.56 -1.11 -6.77
C GLN A 25 8.04 -2.28 -7.64
N SER A 26 8.84 -3.18 -7.08
CA SER A 26 9.42 -4.34 -7.78
C SER A 26 8.73 -5.67 -7.49
N ASP A 27 7.68 -5.64 -6.66
CA ASP A 27 7.01 -6.84 -6.17
C ASP A 27 6.35 -7.64 -7.32
N PRO A 28 6.66 -8.95 -7.46
CA PRO A 28 6.05 -9.80 -8.48
C PRO A 28 4.58 -10.19 -8.22
N ALA A 29 4.12 -10.16 -6.96
CA ALA A 29 2.74 -10.47 -6.59
C ALA A 29 1.78 -9.26 -6.76
N ALA A 30 2.34 -8.06 -6.88
CA ALA A 30 1.57 -6.84 -7.13
C ALA A 30 0.96 -6.82 -8.54
N MET A 31 -0.24 -6.24 -8.63
CA MET A 31 -0.99 -6.10 -9.88
C MET A 31 -0.22 -5.26 -10.90
N ALA A 32 -0.13 -5.76 -12.14
CA ALA A 32 0.47 -5.02 -13.24
C ALA A 32 -0.24 -3.67 -13.45
N GLY A 33 0.53 -2.60 -13.60
CA GLY A 33 0.01 -1.23 -13.76
C GLY A 33 -0.36 -0.52 -12.46
N PHE A 34 -0.36 -1.19 -11.31
CA PHE A 34 -0.65 -0.61 -10.00
C PHE A 34 0.50 -0.81 -9.01
N LYS A 35 1.72 -0.64 -9.49
CA LYS A 35 2.93 -0.57 -8.69
C LYS A 35 3.89 0.45 -9.27
N GLY A 36 4.65 1.12 -8.43
CA GLY A 36 5.59 2.15 -8.88
C GLY A 36 5.99 3.09 -7.76
N LEU A 37 6.42 4.28 -8.16
CA LEU A 37 6.93 5.32 -7.28
C LEU A 37 6.35 6.67 -7.73
N THR A 38 5.91 7.47 -6.77
CA THR A 38 5.47 8.87 -6.99
C THR A 38 6.30 9.78 -6.10
N THR A 39 6.94 10.78 -6.70
CA THR A 39 7.71 11.80 -5.97
C THR A 39 6.82 13.00 -5.64
N PHE A 40 6.87 13.43 -4.39
CA PHE A 40 6.30 14.66 -3.85
C PHE A 40 7.46 15.62 -3.59
N ASN A 41 7.44 16.82 -4.17
CA ASN A 41 8.56 17.74 -4.10
C ASN A 41 8.05 19.18 -4.01
N TYR A 42 8.12 19.75 -2.81
CA TYR A 42 7.71 21.12 -2.54
C TYR A 42 8.81 21.87 -1.80
N SER A 43 8.98 23.15 -2.14
CA SER A 43 9.88 24.06 -1.41
C SER A 43 9.27 25.46 -1.33
N ASP A 44 9.47 26.10 -0.18
CA ASP A 44 9.16 27.51 0.06
C ASP A 44 10.40 28.42 -0.03
N GLY A 45 11.55 27.86 -0.44
CA GLY A 45 12.85 28.54 -0.53
C GLY A 45 13.74 28.37 0.70
N THR A 46 13.21 27.96 1.86
CA THR A 46 13.99 27.70 3.10
C THR A 46 13.94 26.22 3.47
N SER A 47 12.75 25.65 3.36
CA SER A 47 12.46 24.24 3.61
C SER A 47 12.16 23.53 2.29
N VAL A 48 12.54 22.26 2.22
CA VAL A 48 12.33 21.36 1.09
C VAL A 48 11.78 20.04 1.60
N LEU A 49 10.57 19.73 1.19
CA LEU A 49 9.93 18.43 1.38
C LEU A 49 10.13 17.62 0.11
N ASN A 50 10.97 16.58 0.16
CA ASN A 50 11.25 15.72 -0.99
C ASN A 50 11.06 14.25 -0.59
N VAL A 51 9.94 13.68 -1.02
CA VAL A 51 9.46 12.38 -0.54
C VAL A 51 9.14 11.50 -1.73
N ASP A 52 9.71 10.30 -1.77
CA ASP A 52 9.25 9.25 -2.67
C ASP A 52 8.24 8.36 -1.95
N VAL A 53 7.10 8.13 -2.57
CA VAL A 53 6.14 7.13 -2.11
C VAL A 53 6.16 5.97 -3.07
N GLU A 54 6.75 4.85 -2.64
CA GLU A 54 6.58 3.58 -3.35
C GLU A 54 5.17 3.05 -3.08
N TYR A 55 4.55 2.46 -4.09
CA TYR A 55 3.23 1.87 -3.97
C TYR A 55 3.13 0.54 -4.71
N ALA A 56 2.22 -0.31 -4.22
CA ALA A 56 1.81 -1.54 -4.88
C ALA A 56 0.37 -1.89 -4.47
N VAL A 57 -0.41 -2.40 -5.42
CA VAL A 57 -1.74 -2.95 -5.15
C VAL A 57 -1.73 -4.45 -5.37
N PHE A 58 -2.32 -5.18 -4.43
CA PHE A 58 -2.43 -6.63 -4.45
C PHE A 58 -3.88 -7.02 -4.65
N ALA A 59 -4.12 -7.98 -5.54
CA ALA A 59 -5.42 -8.60 -5.69
C ALA A 59 -5.80 -9.37 -4.39
N PRO A 60 -7.09 -9.64 -4.16
CA PRO A 60 -7.53 -10.49 -3.06
C PRO A 60 -6.72 -11.80 -2.96
N GLY A 61 -6.15 -12.05 -1.78
CA GLY A 61 -5.35 -13.23 -1.46
C GLY A 61 -3.88 -13.16 -1.88
N ASN A 62 -3.45 -12.13 -2.61
CA ASN A 62 -2.09 -12.04 -3.15
C ASN A 62 -1.10 -11.29 -2.26
N TYR A 63 -1.56 -10.56 -1.24
CA TYR A 63 -0.64 -9.88 -0.31
C TYR A 63 0.13 -10.94 0.49
N PRO A 64 1.47 -10.96 0.47
CA PRO A 64 2.27 -12.11 0.92
C PRO A 64 2.35 -12.28 2.44
N VAL A 65 1.73 -11.40 3.23
CA VAL A 65 1.92 -11.36 4.69
C VAL A 65 0.61 -11.60 5.44
N GLY A 66 0.66 -12.52 6.40
CA GLY A 66 -0.51 -13.24 6.91
C GLY A 66 -1.23 -12.65 8.13
N SER A 67 -0.90 -11.47 8.64
CA SER A 67 -1.62 -10.94 9.82
C SER A 67 -1.56 -9.42 9.96
N THR A 68 -1.97 -8.68 8.92
CA THR A 68 -2.14 -7.22 9.01
C THR A 68 -3.47 -6.83 9.67
N GLY A 69 -4.30 -7.80 10.06
CA GLY A 69 -5.68 -7.59 10.49
C GLY A 69 -6.63 -7.23 9.33
N LEU A 70 -6.12 -7.06 8.11
CA LEU A 70 -6.89 -6.76 6.92
C LEU A 70 -7.45 -8.03 6.28
N SER A 71 -8.64 -7.94 5.70
CA SER A 71 -9.26 -9.09 5.04
C SER A 71 -8.52 -9.45 3.76
N SER A 72 -8.10 -10.71 3.65
CA SER A 72 -7.50 -11.25 2.42
C SER A 72 -8.49 -11.34 1.24
N SER A 73 -9.79 -11.14 1.48
CA SER A 73 -10.79 -11.09 0.39
C SER A 73 -10.89 -9.73 -0.31
N ASN A 74 -10.12 -8.74 0.15
CA ASN A 74 -10.09 -7.39 -0.40
C ASN A 74 -8.79 -7.13 -1.17
N TYR A 75 -8.81 -6.14 -2.05
CA TYR A 75 -7.59 -5.54 -2.58
C TYR A 75 -6.82 -4.89 -1.43
N ILE A 76 -5.50 -5.06 -1.41
CA ILE A 76 -4.61 -4.42 -0.45
C ILE A 76 -3.80 -3.36 -1.19
N TYR A 77 -3.85 -2.13 -0.68
CA TYR A 77 -3.11 -0.98 -1.19
C TYR A 77 -1.98 -0.70 -0.22
N ALA A 78 -0.75 -0.92 -0.69
CA ALA A 78 0.46 -0.75 0.10
C ALA A 78 1.24 0.48 -0.34
N TYR A 79 1.73 1.24 0.63
CA TYR A 79 2.58 2.41 0.42
C TYR A 79 3.79 2.34 1.33
N GLN A 80 4.92 2.87 0.88
CA GLN A 80 6.07 3.12 1.74
C GLN A 80 6.62 4.50 1.44
N VAL A 81 6.70 5.34 2.47
CA VAL A 81 7.09 6.74 2.37
C VAL A 81 8.59 6.83 2.65
N PHE A 82 9.36 7.43 1.75
CA PHE A 82 10.81 7.63 1.87
C PHE A 82 11.10 9.14 1.89
N ASN A 83 11.57 9.65 3.03
CA ASN A 83 11.97 11.06 3.15
C ASN A 83 13.44 11.21 2.70
N LYS A 84 13.71 11.80 1.54
CA LYS A 84 15.00 11.61 0.83
C LYS A 84 16.10 12.56 1.22
N LEU A 85 17.22 12.03 1.68
CA LEU A 85 18.49 12.78 1.71
C LEU A 85 19.22 12.70 0.35
N PRO A 86 19.98 13.74 -0.03
CA PRO A 86 20.11 15.06 0.63
C PRO A 86 19.03 16.07 0.20
N ALA A 87 18.02 15.64 -0.55
CA ALA A 87 17.07 16.52 -1.22
C ALA A 87 16.05 17.18 -0.28
N THR A 88 15.84 16.62 0.91
CA THR A 88 14.90 17.15 1.91
C THR A 88 15.62 17.63 3.17
N ASN A 89 15.08 18.66 3.80
CA ASN A 89 15.47 19.12 5.14
C ASN A 89 14.26 19.22 6.10
N ALA A 90 13.07 18.80 5.66
CA ALA A 90 11.84 18.78 6.44
C ALA A 90 11.48 17.34 6.86
N GLY A 91 10.92 17.17 8.06
CA GLY A 91 10.30 15.92 8.49
C GLY A 91 8.93 15.70 7.84
N VAL A 92 8.49 14.46 7.68
CA VAL A 92 7.09 14.15 7.29
C VAL A 92 6.26 13.93 8.54
N ASP A 93 5.16 14.67 8.66
CA ASP A 93 4.20 14.55 9.77
C ASP A 93 3.02 13.66 9.42
N PHE A 94 2.60 13.72 8.15
CA PHE A 94 1.33 13.17 7.72
C PHE A 94 1.40 12.68 6.28
N PHE A 95 0.83 11.50 6.06
CA PHE A 95 0.58 10.95 4.73
C PHE A 95 -0.87 10.51 4.62
N SER A 96 -1.51 10.76 3.48
CA SER A 96 -2.86 10.27 3.22
C SER A 96 -3.12 9.92 1.77
N VAL A 97 -4.05 9.00 1.57
CA VAL A 97 -4.59 8.64 0.25
C VAL A 97 -6.08 8.91 0.23
N GLY A 98 -6.52 9.69 -0.75
CA GLY A 98 -7.93 10.06 -0.90
C GLY A 98 -8.80 8.89 -1.37
N ILE A 99 -9.98 8.74 -0.76
CA ILE A 99 -11.01 7.80 -1.18
C ILE A 99 -12.14 8.59 -1.86
N PRO A 100 -12.47 8.24 -3.11
CA PRO A 100 -13.50 8.96 -3.86
C PRO A 100 -14.90 8.76 -3.23
N VAL A 101 -15.84 9.67 -3.51
CA VAL A 101 -17.22 9.58 -2.96
C VAL A 101 -17.86 8.26 -3.39
N GLY A 102 -18.29 7.43 -2.43
CA GLY A 102 -18.86 6.11 -2.72
C GLY A 102 -17.83 4.98 -2.79
N GLY A 103 -16.52 5.30 -2.73
CA GLY A 103 -15.50 4.32 -2.39
C GLY A 103 -15.65 3.88 -0.93
N ASN A 104 -15.08 2.72 -0.58
CA ASN A 104 -15.11 2.19 0.77
C ASN A 104 -13.73 1.64 1.13
N MET A 105 -13.30 1.91 2.37
CA MET A 105 -12.16 1.23 2.99
C MET A 105 -12.69 0.28 4.05
N ASN A 106 -12.20 -0.96 4.01
CA ASN A 106 -12.59 -1.99 4.94
C ASN A 106 -11.68 -2.06 6.18
N GLY A 107 -10.50 -1.45 6.10
CA GLY A 107 -9.51 -1.41 7.18
C GLY A 107 -8.27 -0.67 6.74
N ILE A 108 -7.53 -0.15 7.71
CA ILE A 108 -6.19 0.42 7.56
C ILE A 108 -5.25 -0.29 8.55
N GLY A 109 -3.94 -0.21 8.32
CA GLY A 109 -2.93 -0.77 9.22
C GLY A 109 -1.53 -0.56 8.67
N THR A 110 -0.55 -1.22 9.29
CA THR A 110 0.85 -1.18 8.88
C THR A 110 1.46 -2.58 8.87
N ASP A 111 2.58 -2.72 8.15
CA ASP A 111 3.34 -3.95 8.07
C ASP A 111 4.84 -3.64 8.11
N ALA A 112 5.47 -3.97 9.23
CA ALA A 112 6.90 -3.77 9.46
C ALA A 112 7.76 -4.94 8.93
N THR A 113 7.12 -6.01 8.43
CA THR A 113 7.78 -7.22 7.95
C THR A 113 7.87 -7.29 6.43
N TYR A 114 7.30 -6.28 5.74
CA TYR A 114 7.27 -6.17 4.30
C TYR A 114 7.91 -4.86 3.80
N GLY A 115 8.21 -4.80 2.50
CA GLY A 115 8.89 -3.64 1.90
C GLY A 115 10.30 -3.43 2.48
N THR A 116 10.79 -2.20 2.48
CA THR A 116 12.10 -1.91 3.09
C THR A 116 11.99 -1.98 4.62
N LEU A 117 12.71 -2.91 5.25
CA LEU A 117 12.65 -3.13 6.70
C LEU A 117 13.24 -1.95 7.50
N GLY A 118 12.90 -1.86 8.79
CA GLY A 118 13.44 -0.86 9.71
C GLY A 118 12.81 0.53 9.61
N GLY A 119 11.63 0.63 9.00
CA GLY A 119 10.92 1.89 8.87
C GLY A 119 10.24 2.37 10.16
N VAL A 120 9.90 3.66 10.20
CA VAL A 120 9.15 4.29 11.30
C VAL A 120 7.67 3.92 11.18
N ASN A 121 7.09 3.41 12.29
CA ASN A 121 5.68 3.05 12.34
C ASN A 121 4.82 4.30 12.66
N PRO A 122 3.86 4.68 11.81
CA PRO A 122 2.92 5.75 12.14
C PRO A 122 1.81 5.29 13.08
N THR A 123 1.01 6.26 13.54
CA THR A 123 -0.36 6.02 13.99
C THR A 123 -1.29 6.07 12.79
N ASP A 124 -2.06 5.01 12.55
CA ASP A 124 -3.05 4.93 11.48
C ASP A 124 -4.41 5.49 11.94
N GLN A 125 -5.02 6.35 11.11
CA GLN A 125 -6.32 6.94 11.38
C GLN A 125 -7.22 6.89 10.15
N MET A 126 -8.41 6.33 10.33
CA MET A 126 -9.41 6.24 9.28
C MET A 126 -10.30 7.47 9.31
N PHE A 127 -10.31 8.22 8.22
CA PHE A 127 -11.31 9.27 7.99
C PHE A 127 -12.33 8.80 6.95
N PRO A 128 -13.55 9.36 6.91
CA PRO A 128 -14.60 8.92 5.99
C PRO A 128 -14.20 8.89 4.51
N ARG A 129 -13.15 9.64 4.14
CA ARG A 129 -12.69 9.80 2.75
C ARG A 129 -11.18 9.74 2.58
N SER A 130 -10.43 9.24 3.57
CA SER A 130 -8.99 9.05 3.43
C SER A 130 -8.45 7.99 4.38
N ALA A 131 -7.52 7.17 3.88
CA ALA A 131 -6.59 6.42 4.73
C ALA A 131 -5.47 7.38 5.11
N SER A 132 -5.28 7.64 6.40
CA SER A 132 -4.31 8.60 6.89
C SER A 132 -3.33 7.96 7.87
N TYR A 133 -2.09 8.40 7.82
CA TYR A 133 -0.97 7.89 8.63
C TYR A 133 -0.22 9.09 9.20
N ILE A 134 -0.13 9.12 10.52
CA ILE A 134 0.39 10.25 11.30
C ILE A 134 1.70 9.81 11.94
N PHE A 135 2.79 10.52 11.67
CA PHE A 135 4.12 10.22 12.22
C PHE A 135 4.42 10.99 13.51
N VAL A 136 3.44 11.68 14.10
CA VAL A 136 3.59 12.44 15.35
C VAL A 136 3.51 11.49 16.57
N PRO A 137 4.41 11.62 17.57
CA PRO A 137 5.39 12.70 17.77
C PRO A 137 6.77 12.48 17.13
N SER A 138 7.05 11.30 16.57
CA SER A 138 8.41 10.94 16.14
C SER A 138 8.90 11.63 14.85
N GLN A 139 7.98 12.14 14.03
CA GLN A 139 8.16 12.55 12.63
C GLN A 139 8.88 11.48 11.78
N LEU A 140 8.78 11.56 10.46
CA LEU A 140 9.67 10.82 9.57
C LEU A 140 10.79 11.75 9.12
N LEU A 141 11.94 11.68 9.78
CA LEU A 141 13.05 12.60 9.56
C LEU A 141 13.73 12.36 8.20
N PRO A 142 14.46 13.36 7.66
CA PRO A 142 15.26 13.18 6.45
C PRO A 142 16.17 11.94 6.51
N GLY A 143 16.09 11.09 5.49
CA GLY A 143 16.83 9.83 5.37
C GLY A 143 16.11 8.61 5.95
N GLN A 144 14.94 8.80 6.57
CA GLN A 144 14.12 7.70 7.08
C GLN A 144 13.03 7.29 6.09
N HIS A 145 12.52 6.09 6.27
CA HIS A 145 11.34 5.58 5.57
C HIS A 145 10.31 5.02 6.56
N SER A 146 9.05 4.95 6.15
CA SER A 146 7.99 4.37 6.97
C SER A 146 8.04 2.84 6.94
N THR A 147 7.37 2.18 7.88
CA THR A 147 6.88 0.81 7.62
C THR A 147 5.92 0.81 6.42
N VAL A 148 5.58 -0.36 5.88
CA VAL A 148 4.55 -0.41 4.84
C VAL A 148 3.21 0.00 5.43
N LEU A 149 2.52 0.90 4.75
CA LEU A 149 1.24 1.50 5.11
C LEU A 149 0.17 0.83 4.27
N LEU A 150 -0.86 0.31 4.91
CA LEU A 150 -1.83 -0.56 4.26
C LEU A 150 -3.25 -0.04 4.43
N PHE A 151 -4.03 -0.04 3.35
CA PHE A 151 -5.48 -0.07 3.47
C PHE A 151 -6.09 -1.14 2.58
N SER A 152 -7.29 -1.60 2.93
CA SER A 152 -8.02 -2.62 2.18
C SER A 152 -9.33 -2.09 1.60
N SER A 153 -9.70 -2.56 0.40
CA SER A 153 -10.98 -2.25 -0.23
C SER A 153 -11.50 -3.39 -1.10
N LYS A 154 -12.82 -3.53 -1.20
CA LYS A 154 -13.47 -4.47 -2.13
C LYS A 154 -13.39 -4.05 -3.61
N TYR A 155 -13.08 -2.78 -3.87
CA TYR A 155 -13.13 -2.24 -5.22
C TYR A 155 -11.77 -2.26 -5.91
N GLN A 156 -11.81 -2.36 -7.23
CA GLN A 156 -10.62 -2.35 -8.08
C GLN A 156 -9.83 -1.04 -7.94
N PRO A 157 -8.51 -1.07 -8.13
CA PRO A 157 -7.71 0.14 -8.04
C PRO A 157 -7.93 1.10 -9.21
N ILE A 158 -7.84 2.39 -8.91
CA ILE A 158 -7.76 3.53 -9.84
C ILE A 158 -6.70 4.51 -9.35
N MET A 159 -6.19 5.39 -10.20
CA MET A 159 -5.22 6.41 -9.78
C MET A 159 -5.91 7.71 -9.38
N ARG A 160 -5.60 8.27 -8.19
CA ARG A 160 -6.16 9.52 -7.63
C ARG A 160 -5.16 10.25 -6.74
N PHE A 161 -5.60 11.31 -6.09
CA PHE A 161 -4.75 12.13 -5.22
C PHE A 161 -4.42 11.44 -3.89
N GLY A 162 -3.14 11.45 -3.56
CA GLY A 162 -2.65 11.38 -2.19
C GLY A 162 -1.91 12.65 -1.82
N SER A 163 -1.65 12.83 -0.53
CA SER A 163 -1.03 14.02 0.03
C SER A 163 0.04 13.65 1.04
N VAL A 164 1.13 14.40 1.03
CA VAL A 164 2.20 14.36 2.02
C VAL A 164 2.31 15.75 2.64
N THR A 165 2.43 15.82 3.96
CA THR A 165 2.59 17.08 4.71
C THR A 165 3.69 16.91 5.75
N GLY A 166 4.48 17.97 5.94
CA GLY A 166 5.63 17.96 6.85
C GLY A 166 6.19 19.35 7.08
N ASP A 167 6.40 19.74 8.35
CA ASP A 167 6.96 21.03 8.77
C ASP A 167 6.28 22.26 8.11
N GLY A 168 4.95 22.19 7.94
CA GLY A 168 4.15 23.24 7.31
C GLY A 168 4.15 23.25 5.78
N LEU A 169 4.91 22.35 5.15
CA LEU A 169 4.89 22.11 3.70
C LEU A 169 3.87 21.03 3.35
N SER A 170 3.26 21.11 2.16
CA SER A 170 2.35 20.08 1.66
C SER A 170 2.42 19.97 0.14
N ASP A 171 2.32 18.75 -0.37
CA ASP A 171 2.24 18.46 -1.79
C ASP A 171 1.21 17.37 -2.06
N ASN A 172 0.70 17.32 -3.30
CA ASN A 172 -0.25 16.32 -3.76
C ASN A 172 0.29 15.58 -4.98
N GLY A 173 0.08 14.27 -5.00
CA GLY A 173 0.58 13.38 -6.03
C GLY A 173 -0.47 12.36 -6.44
N ILE A 174 -0.24 11.67 -7.56
CA ILE A 174 -1.12 10.61 -8.02
C ILE A 174 -0.66 9.27 -7.46
N LEU A 175 -1.56 8.59 -6.75
CA LEU A 175 -1.37 7.29 -6.11
C LEU A 175 -2.57 6.38 -6.40
N PRO A 176 -2.39 5.05 -6.35
CA PRO A 176 -3.53 4.15 -6.45
C PRO A 176 -4.52 4.39 -5.31
N THR A 177 -5.80 4.13 -5.55
CA THR A 177 -6.88 4.15 -4.56
C THR A 177 -8.03 3.26 -5.00
N SER A 178 -9.00 3.04 -4.13
CA SER A 178 -10.24 2.31 -4.43
C SER A 178 -11.10 3.03 -5.49
N SER A 179 -11.64 2.29 -6.46
CA SER A 179 -12.67 2.79 -7.36
C SER A 179 -14.03 2.97 -6.67
N ILE A 180 -14.93 3.65 -7.37
CA ILE A 180 -16.36 3.70 -7.04
C ILE A 180 -17.07 2.75 -8.03
N PRO A 181 -18.08 1.98 -7.62
CA PRO A 181 -18.98 1.33 -8.56
C PRO A 181 -19.52 2.35 -9.55
N GLU A 182 -19.32 2.12 -10.86
CA GLU A 182 -19.79 3.07 -11.86
C GLU A 182 -21.31 3.23 -11.74
N PRO A 183 -21.83 4.47 -11.64
CA PRO A 183 -23.27 4.71 -11.60
C PRO A 183 -24.01 4.11 -12.79
N ALA A 184 -23.34 3.98 -13.94
CA ALA A 184 -23.89 3.36 -15.14
C ALA A 184 -24.16 1.86 -14.95
N THR A 185 -23.29 1.13 -14.25
CA THR A 185 -23.53 -0.29 -13.91
C THR A 185 -24.76 -0.44 -13.02
N MET A 186 -24.95 0.48 -12.07
CA MET A 186 -26.15 0.53 -11.25
C MET A 186 -27.40 0.88 -12.07
N ALA A 187 -27.28 1.85 -12.98
CA ALA A 187 -28.37 2.29 -13.84
C ALA A 187 -28.81 1.21 -14.84
N LEU A 188 -27.89 0.37 -15.34
CA LEU A 188 -28.20 -0.72 -16.26
C LEU A 188 -28.80 -1.95 -15.57
N LEU A 189 -28.55 -2.15 -14.28
CA LEU A 189 -29.10 -3.27 -13.52
C LEU A 189 -30.63 -3.17 -13.38
N ILE A 190 -31.15 -1.95 -13.18
CA ILE A 190 -32.59 -1.68 -12.99
C ILE A 190 -33.42 -2.12 -14.21
N PRO A 191 -33.14 -1.66 -15.44
CA PRO A 191 -33.92 -2.08 -16.61
C PRO A 191 -33.71 -3.57 -16.93
N ALA A 192 -32.54 -4.15 -16.65
CA ALA A 192 -32.31 -5.59 -16.82
C ALA A 192 -33.21 -6.43 -15.90
N ILE A 193 -33.35 -6.03 -14.62
CA ILE A 193 -34.26 -6.68 -13.66
C ILE A 193 -35.72 -6.53 -14.11
N LEU A 194 -36.13 -5.35 -14.57
CA LEU A 194 -37.48 -5.12 -15.07
C LEU A 194 -37.80 -5.96 -16.33
N ALA A 195 -36.86 -6.04 -17.27
CA ALA A 195 -36.99 -6.87 -18.47
C ALA A 195 -37.12 -8.36 -18.13
N LEU A 196 -36.33 -8.86 -17.17
CA LEU A 196 -36.41 -10.25 -16.70
C LEU A 196 -37.74 -10.54 -15.98
N ARG A 197 -38.25 -9.59 -15.19
CA ARG A 197 -39.54 -9.73 -14.50
C ARG A 197 -40.71 -9.79 -15.49
N ASN A 198 -40.72 -8.91 -16.50
CA ASN A 198 -41.78 -8.88 -17.51
C ASN A 198 -41.82 -10.18 -18.33
N ARG A 199 -40.66 -10.78 -18.62
CA ARG A 199 -40.57 -12.07 -19.34
C ARG A 199 -41.16 -13.25 -18.56
N ARG A 200 -41.17 -13.20 -17.22
CA ARG A 200 -41.72 -14.27 -16.37
C ARG A 200 -43.24 -14.27 -16.31
N ASN A 201 -43.88 -13.12 -16.50
CA ASN A 201 -45.33 -12.97 -16.47
C ASN A 201 -46.00 -13.28 -17.83
N SER A 202 -45.22 -13.49 -18.89
CA SER A 202 -45.73 -13.82 -20.24
C SER A 202 -45.71 -15.31 -20.56
N LYS A 203 -45.54 -16.18 -19.54
CA LYS A 203 -45.69 -17.64 -19.63
C LYS A 203 -46.80 -18.08 -18.70
#